data_AF-A0A2J6W1X4-F1
#
_entry.id   AF-A0A2J6W1X4-F1
#
_cell.length_a   1.000
_cell.length_b   1.000
_cell.length_c   1.000
_cell.angle_alpha   90.00
_cell.angle_beta   90.00
_cell.angle_gamma   90.00
#
_symmetry.space_group_name_H-M   'P 1'
#
loop_
_entity.id
_entity.type
_entity.pdbx_description
1 polymer ?
#
loop_
_entity_poly.entity_id
_entity_poly.type
_entity_poly.pdbx_seq_one_letter_code
_entity_poly.pdbx_strand_id
1 'polypeptide(L)' 'MTLRVWEEPRDNCIADMVCVSLCGDVFEMSDVDGKANIIAKWRKDPNKINEGFVPDDLKDCVEAAVQSCPTQIIHMEPA' A
#
# COMPACT_ATOMS: atom_id res chain seq x y z
N MET A 1 1.31 -10.04 15.18
CA MET A 1 2.05 -10.55 14.00
C MET A 1 2.15 -9.38 13.01
N THR A 2 3.09 -9.44 12.07
CA THR A 2 3.37 -8.33 11.15
C THR A 2 2.99 -8.75 9.74
N LEU A 3 2.43 -7.84 8.98
CA LEU A 3 2.09 -8.02 7.58
C LEU A 3 3.01 -7.16 6.72
N ARG A 4 3.66 -7.76 5.73
CA ARG A 4 4.37 -7.02 4.67
C ARG A 4 3.39 -6.66 3.58
N VAL A 5 3.44 -5.42 3.11
CA VAL A 5 2.58 -4.88 2.05
C VAL A 5 3.46 -4.18 1.03
N TRP A 6 3.26 -4.44 -0.26
CA TRP A 6 4.04 -3.79 -1.30
C TRP A 6 3.27 -3.59 -2.61
N GLU A 7 3.73 -2.64 -3.41
CA GLU A 7 3.19 -2.31 -4.73
C GLU A 7 4.20 -2.65 -5.83
N GLU A 8 3.86 -3.57 -6.75
CA GLU A 8 4.77 -4.03 -7.80
C GLU A 8 4.06 -4.39 -9.14
N PRO A 9 4.46 -3.78 -10.27
CA PRO A 9 5.25 -2.55 -10.36
C PRO A 9 4.38 -1.34 -9.98
N ARG A 10 4.84 -0.51 -9.04
CA ARG A 10 4.17 0.75 -8.65
C ARG A 10 3.86 1.65 -9.86
N ASP A 11 4.63 1.53 -10.94
CA ASP A 11 4.40 2.32 -12.14
C ASP A 11 3.06 2.10 -12.81
N ASN A 12 2.44 0.93 -12.61
CA ASN A 12 1.10 0.62 -13.08
C ASN A 12 -0.02 1.21 -12.19
N CYS A 13 0.31 2.00 -11.17
CA CYS A 13 -0.69 2.75 -10.42
C CYS A 13 -1.34 3.81 -11.32
N ILE A 14 -2.67 3.75 -11.46
CA ILE A 14 -3.48 4.66 -12.29
C ILE A 14 -4.13 5.80 -11.48
N ALA A 15 -3.70 6.00 -10.22
CA ALA A 15 -4.21 7.05 -9.33
C ALA A 15 -5.73 7.01 -9.06
N ASP A 16 -6.33 5.82 -9.02
CA ASP A 16 -7.76 5.61 -8.76
C ASP A 16 -8.15 5.87 -7.28
N MET A 17 -7.18 5.93 -6.36
CA MET A 17 -7.35 6.23 -4.93
C MET A 17 -8.16 5.21 -4.10
N VAL A 18 -8.54 4.06 -4.66
CA VAL A 18 -9.30 3.04 -3.93
C VAL A 18 -8.57 2.51 -2.70
N CYS A 19 -7.25 2.29 -2.77
CA CYS A 19 -6.45 1.80 -1.64
C CYS A 19 -6.42 2.79 -0.48
N VAL A 20 -6.26 4.08 -0.78
CA VAL A 20 -6.27 5.16 0.23
C VAL A 20 -7.67 5.30 0.86
N SER A 21 -8.72 5.16 0.05
CA SER A 21 -10.09 5.23 0.54
C SER A 21 -10.46 4.07 1.46
N LEU A 22 -9.94 2.86 1.19
CA LEU A 22 -10.21 1.66 1.98
C LEU A 22 -9.29 1.52 3.19
N CYS A 23 -8.04 1.95 3.09
CA CYS A 23 -7.00 1.69 4.08
C CYS A 23 -6.00 2.86 4.14
N GLY A 24 -6.53 4.07 4.36
CA GLY A 24 -5.76 5.33 4.47
C GLY A 24 -4.82 5.40 5.67
N ASP A 25 -4.82 4.39 6.54
CA ASP A 25 -3.79 4.20 7.58
C ASP A 25 -2.50 3.57 7.05
N VAL A 26 -2.54 2.97 5.86
CA VAL A 26 -1.42 2.26 5.21
C VAL A 26 -0.99 2.92 3.92
N PHE A 27 -1.93 3.42 3.12
CA PHE A 27 -1.66 4.02 1.81
C PHE A 27 -1.87 5.54 1.86
N GLU A 28 -1.01 6.28 1.18
CA GLU A 28 -1.15 7.70 0.87
C GLU A 28 -1.01 7.94 -0.63
N MET A 29 -1.47 9.09 -1.11
CA MET A 29 -1.17 9.53 -2.47
C MET A 29 0.09 10.38 -2.45
N SER A 30 1.02 10.10 -3.36
CA SER A 30 2.25 10.89 -3.47
C SER A 30 1.96 12.27 -4.06
N ASP A 31 2.43 13.31 -3.39
CA ASP A 31 2.40 14.68 -3.92
C ASP A 31 3.39 14.90 -5.08
N VAL A 32 4.27 13.94 -5.36
CA VAL A 32 5.30 14.04 -6.40
C VAL A 32 4.79 13.55 -7.76
N ASP A 33 4.17 12.37 -7.79
CA ASP A 33 3.73 11.71 -9.03
C ASP A 33 2.25 11.36 -9.05
N GLY A 34 1.51 11.65 -7.98
CA GLY A 34 0.08 11.34 -7.87
C GLY A 34 -0.24 9.85 -7.78
N LYS A 35 0.76 8.96 -7.64
CA LYS A 35 0.55 7.52 -7.47
C LYS A 35 0.46 7.17 -5.99
N ALA A 36 -0.25 6.10 -5.68
CA ALA A 36 -0.29 5.56 -4.33
C ALA A 36 1.11 5.15 -3.85
N ASN A 37 1.34 5.21 -2.54
CA ASN A 37 2.52 4.72 -1.87
C ASN A 37 2.16 4.34 -0.43
N ILE A 38 2.99 3.51 0.19
CA ILE A 38 2.84 3.13 1.60
C ILE A 38 3.19 4.34 2.46
N ILE A 39 2.45 4.69 3.50
CA ILE A 39 2.77 5.81 4.41
C ILE A 39 4.17 5.65 5.02
N ALA A 40 4.91 6.76 5.13
CA ALA A 40 6.28 6.79 5.64
C ALA A 40 6.48 6.05 6.98
N LYS A 41 5.48 6.08 7.87
CA LYS A 41 5.52 5.41 9.19
C LYS A 41 5.71 3.88 9.12
N TRP A 42 5.33 3.25 8.01
CA TRP A 42 5.42 1.80 7.82
C TRP A 42 6.62 1.34 7.00
N ARG A 43 7.36 2.28 6.40
CA ARG A 43 8.51 1.97 5.54
C ARG A 43 9.74 1.66 6.40
N LYS A 44 10.42 0.54 6.14
CA LYS A 44 11.74 0.27 6.74
C LYS A 44 12.87 1.08 6.09
N ASP A 45 12.77 1.29 4.78
CA ASP A 45 13.69 2.10 3.99
C ASP A 45 12.92 3.30 3.42
N PRO A 46 13.30 4.54 3.77
CA PRO A 46 12.66 5.75 3.25
C PRO A 46 12.64 5.83 1.71
N ASN A 47 13.58 5.18 1.02
CA ASN A 47 13.65 5.16 -0.44
C ASN A 47 12.72 4.13 -1.07
N LYS A 48 12.24 3.14 -0.30
CA LYS A 48 11.28 2.13 -0.75
C LYS A 48 9.86 2.56 -0.42
N ILE A 49 9.36 3.54 -1.17
CA ILE A 49 8.01 4.09 -0.94
C ILE A 49 6.89 3.10 -1.26
N ASN A 50 7.19 2.06 -2.02
CA ASN A 50 6.24 1.04 -2.45
C ASN A 50 6.21 -0.19 -1.52
N GLU A 51 6.88 -0.18 -0.36
CA GLU A 51 6.93 -1.31 0.56
C GLU A 51 6.78 -0.87 2.02
N GLY A 52 6.00 -1.64 2.81
CA GLY A 52 5.72 -1.37 4.21
C GLY A 52 5.53 -2.63 5.05
N PHE A 53 5.64 -2.44 6.35
CA PHE A 53 5.36 -3.46 7.37
C PHE A 53 4.34 -2.89 8.37
N VAL A 54 3.16 -3.50 8.43
CA VAL A 54 2.02 -3.03 9.21
C VAL A 54 1.62 -4.08 10.24
N PRO A 55 0.96 -3.69 11.36
CA PRO A 55 0.40 -4.66 12.29
C PRO A 55 -0.75 -5.44 11.65
N ASP A 56 -0.92 -6.70 12.06
CA ASP A 56 -2.02 -7.56 11.61
C ASP A 56 -3.42 -6.98 11.85
N ASP A 57 -3.57 -6.03 12.79
CA ASP A 57 -4.84 -5.34 13.03
C ASP A 57 -5.35 -4.58 11.79
N LEU A 58 -4.46 -4.26 10.85
CA LEU A 58 -4.79 -3.60 9.57
C LEU A 58 -5.02 -4.58 8.42
N LYS A 59 -4.91 -5.90 8.67
CA LYS A 59 -5.00 -6.94 7.64
C LYS A 59 -6.27 -6.83 6.80
N ASP A 60 -7.43 -6.64 7.44
CA ASP A 60 -8.71 -6.61 6.75
C ASP A 60 -8.81 -5.45 5.75
N CYS A 61 -8.29 -4.27 6.09
CA CYS A 61 -8.29 -3.13 5.17
C CYS A 61 -7.25 -3.26 4.06
N VAL A 62 -6.08 -3.85 4.37
CA VAL A 62 -5.07 -4.14 3.35
C VAL A 62 -5.60 -5.18 2.37
N GLU A 63 -6.26 -6.23 2.85
CA GLU A 63 -6.86 -7.26 2.00
C GLU A 63 -7.94 -6.67 1.10
N ALA A 64 -8.81 -5.79 1.62
CA ALA A 64 -9.77 -5.05 0.81
C ALA A 64 -9.08 -4.19 -0.27
N ALA A 65 -8.00 -3.50 0.06
CA ALA A 65 -7.22 -2.70 -0.90
C ALA A 65 -6.58 -3.57 -2.00
N VAL A 66 -6.04 -4.74 -1.63
CA VAL A 66 -5.48 -5.74 -2.57
C VAL A 66 -6.55 -6.20 -3.56
N GLN A 67 -7.74 -6.60 -3.06
CA GLN A 67 -8.82 -7.10 -3.92
C GLN A 67 -9.46 -6.01 -4.79
N SER A 68 -9.44 -4.76 -4.33
CA SER A 68 -10.12 -3.65 -5.02
C SER A 68 -9.23 -2.90 -6.01
N CYS A 69 -7.91 -3.12 -5.99
CA CYS A 69 -6.98 -2.45 -6.89
C CYS A 69 -7.22 -2.86 -8.35
N PRO A 70 -7.63 -1.95 -9.26
CA PRO A 70 -7.97 -2.30 -10.64
C PRO A 70 -6.80 -2.86 -11.44
N THR A 71 -5.56 -2.51 -11.06
CA THR A 71 -4.33 -2.96 -11.73
C THR A 71 -3.61 -4.08 -10.99
N GLN A 72 -4.18 -4.56 -9.87
CA GLN A 72 -3.70 -5.72 -9.11
C GLN A 72 -2.21 -5.65 -8.70
N ILE A 73 -1.69 -4.44 -8.47
CA ILE A 73 -0.29 -4.23 -8.10
C ILE A 73 -0.02 -4.32 -6.60
N ILE A 74 -1.06 -4.31 -5.77
CA ILE A 74 -0.93 -4.34 -4.32
C ILE A 74 -0.87 -5.80 -3.88
N HIS A 75 0.14 -6.12 -3.08
CA HIS A 75 0.39 -7.45 -2.54
C HIS A 75 0.55 -7.39 -1.03
N MET A 76 0.26 -8.51 -0.37
CA MET A 76 0.46 -8.66 1.07
C MET A 76 0.87 -10.10 1.43
N GLU A 77 1.72 -10.24 2.44
CA GLU A 77 2.11 -11.54 3.01
C GLU A 77 2.44 -11.41 4.51
N PRO A 78 2.27 -12.47 5.31
CA PRO A 78 2.78 -12.51 6.68
C PRO A 78 4.32 -12.36 6.71
N ALA A 79 4.84 -11.59 7.66
CA ALA A 79 6.26 -11.22 7.78
C ALA A 79 6.91 -11.66 9.10
#